data_AF-A0A1F6E039-F1
#
_entry.id   AF-A0A1F6E039-F1
#
_cell.length_a   1.000
_cell.length_b   1.000
_cell.length_c   1.000
_cell.angle_alpha   90.00
_cell.angle_beta   90.00
_cell.angle_gamma   90.00
#
_symmetry.space_group_name_H-M   'P 1'
#
loop_
_entity.id
_entity.type
_entity.pdbx_description
1 polymer ?
#
loop_
_entity_poly.entity_id
_entity_poly.type
_entity_poly.pdbx_seq_one_letter_code
_entity_poly.pdbx_strand_id
1 'polypeptide(L)'
;MKDREQIFRDAFERHADELFRHASLRLSDRDRALELTQECFLKAWQYALRGEEVREMRPFLFKTLRNLIIDEYRKAKSFSLDSMLEDDDGGVLEANLPRDDTNTLEKACDRFDGARAVSAIRRLPEPYREVLALRYVDDLPIREIAGLVEESENVVSVRLHRGLKKLRAMLESEQEQRA
;
A
#
# COMPACT_ATOMS: atom_id res chain seq x y z
N MET A 1 7.15 -9.66 30.95
CA MET A 1 5.72 -9.51 30.61
C MET A 1 5.30 -8.05 30.49
N LYS A 2 5.47 -7.20 31.53
CA LYS A 2 5.12 -5.77 31.48
C LYS A 2 5.72 -4.99 30.29
N ASP A 3 6.95 -5.31 29.92
CA ASP A 3 7.65 -4.61 28.82
C ASP A 3 7.04 -4.91 27.44
N ARG A 4 6.60 -6.15 27.20
CA ARG A 4 5.97 -6.56 25.93
C ARG A 4 4.60 -5.94 25.74
N GLU A 5 3.80 -5.90 26.80
CA GLU A 5 2.48 -5.26 26.77
C GLU A 5 2.59 -3.77 26.48
N GLN A 6 3.56 -3.08 27.09
CA GLN A 6 3.80 -1.66 26.83
C GLN A 6 4.25 -1.42 25.38
N ILE A 7 5.23 -2.18 24.88
CA ILE A 7 5.69 -2.08 23.48
C ILE A 7 4.52 -2.28 22.51
N PHE A 8 3.65 -3.26 22.78
CA PHE A 8 2.51 -3.54 21.93
C PHE A 8 1.44 -2.43 22.00
N ARG A 9 1.14 -1.94 23.20
CA ARG A 9 0.22 -0.81 23.40
C ARG A 9 0.70 0.43 22.65
N ASP A 10 1.97 0.79 22.81
CA ASP A 10 2.61 1.89 22.09
C ASP A 10 2.50 1.72 20.57
N ALA A 11 2.72 0.50 20.07
CA ALA A 11 2.59 0.20 18.65
C ALA A 11 1.16 0.33 18.16
N PHE A 12 0.18 -0.13 18.95
CA PHE A 12 -1.24 -0.01 18.62
C PHE A 12 -1.66 1.46 18.55
N GLU A 13 -1.34 2.24 19.58
CA GLU A 13 -1.67 3.67 19.65
C GLU A 13 -1.04 4.47 18.50
N ARG A 14 0.17 4.10 18.05
CA ARG A 14 0.86 4.79 16.95
C ARG A 14 0.41 4.37 15.56
N HIS A 15 0.06 3.09 15.35
CA HIS A 15 -0.07 2.53 14.00
C HIS A 15 -1.46 2.02 13.64
N ALA A 16 -2.41 1.90 14.59
CA ALA A 16 -3.73 1.35 14.30
C ALA A 16 -4.49 2.15 13.23
N ASP A 17 -4.56 3.47 13.37
CA ASP A 17 -5.25 4.32 12.40
C ASP A 17 -4.56 4.32 11.03
N GLU A 18 -3.23 4.27 11.02
CA GLU A 18 -2.41 4.21 9.81
C GLU A 18 -2.67 2.92 9.03
N LEU A 19 -2.60 1.78 9.70
CA LEU A 19 -2.87 0.46 9.13
C LEU A 19 -4.32 0.33 8.67
N PHE A 20 -5.28 0.89 9.42
CA PHE A 20 -6.68 0.88 9.02
C PHE A 20 -6.93 1.75 7.78
N ARG A 21 -6.30 2.92 7.68
CA ARG A 21 -6.35 3.76 6.46
C ARG A 21 -5.76 3.01 5.27
N HIS A 22 -4.61 2.36 5.44
CA HIS A 22 -3.99 1.54 4.39
C HIS A 22 -4.92 0.43 3.92
N ALA A 23 -5.45 -0.37 4.86
CA ALA A 23 -6.37 -1.46 4.57
C ALA A 23 -7.63 -0.97 3.86
N SER A 24 -8.22 0.13 4.34
CA SER A 24 -9.42 0.74 3.75
C SER A 24 -9.16 1.30 2.35
N LEU A 25 -7.92 1.68 2.01
CA LEU A 25 -7.59 2.12 0.65
C LEU A 25 -7.53 0.93 -0.30
N ARG A 26 -7.11 -0.23 0.18
CA ARG A 26 -7.00 -1.45 -0.64
C ARG A 26 -8.36 -2.14 -0.76
N LEU A 27 -9.06 -2.29 0.34
CA LEU A 27 -10.32 -3.04 0.43
C LEU A 27 -11.53 -2.15 0.18
N SER A 28 -12.54 -2.70 -0.50
CA SER A 28 -13.83 -2.03 -0.70
C SER A 28 -14.71 -2.10 0.55
N ASP A 29 -14.54 -3.14 1.37
CA ASP A 29 -15.29 -3.35 2.60
C ASP A 29 -14.52 -2.78 3.81
N ARG A 30 -15.15 -1.81 4.49
CA ARG A 30 -14.59 -1.14 5.66
C ARG A 30 -14.49 -2.06 6.87
N ASP A 31 -15.49 -2.91 7.08
CA ASP A 31 -15.52 -3.82 8.22
C ASP A 31 -14.44 -4.89 8.03
N ARG A 32 -14.26 -5.37 6.79
CA ARG A 32 -13.15 -6.25 6.46
C ARG A 32 -11.79 -5.59 6.66
N ALA A 33 -11.64 -4.31 6.30
CA ALA A 33 -10.41 -3.57 6.57
C ALA A 33 -10.11 -3.50 8.08
N LEU A 34 -11.12 -3.25 8.90
CA LEU A 34 -11.00 -3.21 10.35
C LEU A 34 -10.60 -4.58 10.93
N GLU A 35 -11.22 -5.66 10.43
CA GLU A 35 -10.88 -7.04 10.82
C GLU A 35 -9.44 -7.38 10.48
N LEU A 36 -8.96 -7.05 9.27
CA LEU A 36 -7.56 -7.32 8.90
C LEU A 36 -6.57 -6.49 9.73
N THR A 37 -6.90 -5.26 10.09
CA THR A 37 -6.07 -4.46 11.02
C THR A 37 -5.99 -5.14 12.38
N GLN A 38 -7.11 -5.61 12.94
CA GLN A 38 -7.12 -6.36 14.20
C GLN A 38 -6.33 -7.67 14.10
N GLU A 39 -6.51 -8.43 13.03
CA GLU A 39 -5.78 -9.67 12.78
C GLU A 39 -4.27 -9.42 12.67
N CYS A 40 -3.85 -8.31 12.05
CA CYS A 40 -2.45 -7.90 11.96
C CYS A 40 -1.82 -7.72 13.35
N PHE A 41 -2.50 -6.97 14.24
CA PHE A 41 -2.05 -6.80 15.62
C PHE A 41 -2.07 -8.10 16.42
N LEU A 42 -3.08 -8.96 16.23
CA LEU A 42 -3.13 -10.27 16.88
C LEU A 42 -1.94 -11.15 16.47
N LYS A 43 -1.58 -11.15 15.18
CA LYS A 43 -0.41 -11.88 14.68
C LYS A 43 0.89 -11.32 15.23
N ALA A 44 1.03 -10.00 15.31
CA ALA A 44 2.19 -9.36 15.94
C ALA A 44 2.33 -9.73 17.41
N TRP A 45 1.22 -9.75 18.15
CA TRP A 45 1.22 -10.18 19.56
C TRP A 45 1.63 -11.65 19.70
N GLN A 46 1.07 -12.54 18.88
CA GLN A 46 1.43 -13.97 18.90
C GLN A 46 2.90 -14.19 18.56
N TYR A 47 3.44 -13.46 17.58
CA TYR A 47 4.85 -13.51 17.20
C TYR A 47 5.76 -13.11 18.38
N ALA A 48 5.43 -12.01 19.07
CA ALA A 48 6.14 -11.57 20.26
C ALA A 48 6.02 -12.56 21.44
N LEU A 49 4.87 -13.23 21.61
CA LEU A 49 4.68 -14.27 22.63
C LEU A 49 5.58 -15.48 22.41
N ARG A 50 5.86 -15.86 21.15
CA ARG A 50 6.79 -16.94 20.80
C ARG A 50 8.26 -16.60 21.08
N GLY A 51 8.55 -15.37 21.51
CA GLY A 51 9.91 -14.92 21.81
C GLY A 51 10.72 -14.53 20.57
N GLU A 52 10.05 -14.37 19.42
CA GLU A 52 10.67 -13.90 18.21
C GLU A 52 10.93 -12.40 18.29
N GLU A 53 12.10 -11.96 17.81
CA GLU A 53 12.52 -10.56 17.89
C GLU A 53 11.93 -9.76 16.71
N VAL A 54 11.18 -8.70 17.03
CA VAL A 54 10.71 -7.71 16.05
C VAL A 54 11.65 -6.51 16.13
N ARG A 55 12.55 -6.37 15.15
CA ARG A 55 13.52 -5.27 15.11
C ARG A 55 12.83 -3.91 15.01
N GLU A 56 11.84 -3.80 14.15
CA GLU A 56 11.07 -2.58 13.91
C GLU A 56 9.60 -2.92 13.74
N MET A 57 8.76 -2.39 14.63
CA MET A 57 7.35 -2.78 14.71
C MET A 57 6.54 -2.28 13.51
N ARG A 58 6.79 -1.05 13.05
CA ARG A 58 6.02 -0.47 11.94
C ARG A 58 6.22 -1.25 10.62
N PRO A 59 7.45 -1.50 10.12
CA PRO A 59 7.64 -2.34 8.93
C PRO A 59 7.06 -3.75 9.08
N PHE A 60 7.18 -4.34 10.28
CA PHE A 60 6.61 -5.65 10.58
C PHE A 60 5.08 -5.67 10.43
N LEU A 61 4.39 -4.67 10.99
CA LEU A 61 2.94 -4.53 10.89
C LEU A 61 2.49 -4.30 9.44
N PHE A 62 3.16 -3.43 8.69
CA PHE A 62 2.85 -3.20 7.29
C PHE A 62 3.06 -4.45 6.43
N LYS A 63 4.15 -5.19 6.65
CA LYS A 63 4.40 -6.46 5.96
C LYS A 63 3.30 -7.49 6.27
N THR A 64 2.93 -7.59 7.54
CA THR A 64 1.88 -8.51 8.00
C THR A 64 0.53 -8.15 7.40
N LEU A 65 0.16 -6.87 7.43
CA LEU A 65 -1.10 -6.38 6.86
C LEU A 65 -1.16 -6.59 5.34
N ARG A 66 -0.07 -6.31 4.62
CA ARG A 66 0.03 -6.56 3.18
C ARG A 66 -0.25 -8.03 2.85
N ASN A 67 0.36 -8.95 3.58
CA ASN A 67 0.14 -10.38 3.38
C ASN A 67 -1.32 -10.77 3.62
N LEU A 68 -1.96 -10.23 4.66
CA LEU A 68 -3.38 -10.44 4.93
C LEU A 68 -4.29 -9.93 3.80
N ILE A 69 -3.99 -8.75 3.25
CA ILE A 69 -4.72 -8.16 2.11
C ILE A 69 -4.55 -9.01 0.85
N ILE A 70 -3.33 -9.49 0.56
CA ILE A 70 -3.06 -10.38 -0.58
C ILE A 70 -3.86 -11.69 -0.41
N ASP A 71 -3.85 -12.28 0.78
CA ASP A 71 -4.61 -13.49 1.07
C ASP A 71 -6.12 -13.27 0.93
N GLU A 72 -6.63 -12.09 1.31
CA GLU A 72 -8.02 -11.69 1.10
C GLU A 72 -8.39 -11.66 -0.39
N TYR A 73 -7.56 -11.02 -1.23
CA TYR A 73 -7.79 -11.01 -2.68
C TYR A 73 -7.68 -12.40 -3.31
N ARG A 74 -6.74 -13.23 -2.85
CA ARG A 74 -6.61 -14.62 -3.31
C ARG A 74 -7.86 -15.43 -2.98
N LYS A 75 -8.42 -15.28 -1.78
CA LYS A 75 -9.68 -15.91 -1.40
C LYS A 75 -10.82 -15.43 -2.29
N ALA A 76 -10.98 -14.12 -2.47
CA ALA A 76 -12.00 -13.55 -3.35
C ALA A 76 -11.89 -14.07 -4.79
N LYS A 77 -10.66 -14.16 -5.33
CA LYS A 77 -10.40 -14.74 -6.67
C LYS A 77 -10.70 -16.24 -6.74
N SER A 78 -10.43 -16.99 -5.66
CA SER A 78 -10.75 -18.42 -5.58
C SER A 78 -12.28 -18.68 -5.52
N PHE A 79 -13.07 -17.76 -4.96
CA PHE A 79 -14.53 -17.80 -5.02
C PHE A 79 -15.08 -17.30 -6.37
N SER A 80 -14.33 -16.44 -7.07
CA SER A 80 -14.66 -15.84 -8.36
C SER A 80 -14.00 -16.57 -9.54
N LEU A 81 -13.91 -17.90 -9.49
CA LEU A 81 -13.27 -18.73 -10.53
C LEU A 81 -14.06 -18.73 -11.86
N ASP A 82 -14.28 -17.55 -12.46
CA ASP A 82 -14.66 -17.33 -13.86
C ASP A 82 -14.27 -15.93 -14.37
N SER A 83 -13.05 -15.47 -14.08
CA SER A 83 -12.48 -14.37 -14.87
C SER A 83 -10.98 -14.53 -15.03
N MET A 84 -10.62 -14.64 -16.29
CA MET A 84 -9.38 -15.11 -16.87
C MET A 84 -8.13 -14.33 -16.43
N LEU A 85 -7.04 -15.07 -16.61
CA LEU A 85 -5.64 -14.73 -16.85
C LEU A 85 -5.30 -13.31 -17.35
N GLU A 86 -4.02 -12.98 -17.13
CA GLU A 86 -3.21 -11.88 -17.71
C GLU A 86 -3.33 -10.51 -17.01
N ASP A 87 -2.27 -9.80 -16.62
CA ASP A 87 -0.93 -9.72 -17.22
C ASP A 87 0.22 -10.00 -16.24
N ASP A 88 1.04 -10.97 -16.61
CA ASP A 88 2.46 -11.06 -16.24
C ASP A 88 3.23 -10.03 -17.09
N ASP A 89 3.42 -8.80 -16.58
CA ASP A 89 4.42 -7.88 -17.17
C ASP A 89 5.79 -8.15 -16.53
N GLY A 90 6.27 -9.37 -16.76
CA GLY A 90 7.67 -9.75 -16.62
C GLY A 90 8.50 -9.07 -17.70
N GLY A 91 8.81 -7.79 -17.50
CA GLY A 91 9.56 -6.96 -18.44
C GLY A 91 10.52 -6.00 -17.73
N VAL A 92 11.44 -6.53 -16.94
CA VAL A 92 12.61 -5.75 -16.49
C VAL A 92 13.59 -5.67 -17.66
N LEU A 93 13.72 -4.48 -18.25
CA LEU A 93 14.92 -3.83 -18.84
C LEU A 93 14.51 -2.87 -19.97
N GLU A 94 14.63 -1.55 -19.78
CA GLU A 94 15.71 -0.71 -20.35
C GLU A 94 15.52 0.80 -20.05
N ALA A 95 16.66 1.44 -19.74
CA ALA A 95 17.09 2.81 -20.05
C ALA A 95 16.41 4.08 -19.50
N ASN A 96 17.29 4.95 -18.98
CA ASN A 96 17.17 6.40 -18.75
C ASN A 96 16.29 6.86 -17.58
N LEU A 97 16.90 6.85 -16.39
CA LEU A 97 16.43 7.56 -15.20
C LEU A 97 16.34 9.08 -15.46
N PRO A 98 15.18 9.73 -15.29
CA PRO A 98 15.18 11.12 -14.86
C PRO A 98 15.71 11.13 -13.43
N ARG A 99 16.88 11.75 -13.23
CA ARG A 99 17.32 12.16 -11.90
C ARG A 99 16.34 13.22 -11.42
N ASP A 100 15.66 12.90 -10.33
CA ASP A 100 15.14 13.87 -9.37
C ASP A 100 14.07 14.84 -9.89
N ASP A 101 12.89 14.30 -10.24
CA ASP A 101 11.66 15.08 -10.51
C ASP A 101 10.53 14.79 -9.49
N THR A 102 10.86 14.21 -8.35
CA THR A 102 9.93 13.99 -7.22
C THR A 102 9.23 15.30 -6.82
N ASN A 103 9.96 16.42 -6.88
CA ASN A 103 9.48 17.76 -6.49
C ASN A 103 8.45 18.36 -7.46
N THR A 104 8.39 17.90 -8.71
CA THR A 104 7.41 18.37 -9.72
C THR A 104 6.18 17.45 -9.75
N LEU A 105 6.33 16.20 -9.31
CA LEU A 105 5.27 15.20 -9.28
C LEU A 105 4.35 15.32 -8.07
N GLU A 106 4.93 15.55 -6.90
CA GLU A 106 4.28 15.79 -5.61
C GLU A 106 3.34 17.01 -5.68
N LYS A 107 3.81 18.12 -6.28
CA LYS A 107 3.03 19.35 -6.48
C LYS A 107 1.79 19.19 -7.36
N ALA A 108 1.76 18.19 -8.25
CA ALA A 108 0.57 17.94 -9.07
C ALA A 108 -0.51 17.18 -8.28
N CYS A 109 -0.12 16.32 -7.33
CA CYS A 109 -1.05 15.69 -6.41
C CYS A 109 -1.61 16.71 -5.40
N ASP A 110 -0.80 17.68 -4.96
CA ASP A 110 -1.24 18.78 -4.08
C ASP A 110 -2.34 19.65 -4.69
N ARG A 111 -2.49 19.64 -6.03
CA ARG A 111 -3.51 20.41 -6.74
C ARG A 111 -4.90 19.73 -6.74
N PHE A 112 -5.00 18.48 -6.31
CA PHE A 112 -6.25 17.73 -6.24
C PHE A 112 -6.72 17.56 -4.79
N ASP A 113 -8.04 17.67 -4.54
CA ASP A 113 -8.60 17.36 -3.22
C ASP A 113 -8.16 15.96 -2.77
N GLY A 114 -7.63 15.83 -1.55
CA GLY A 114 -7.09 14.56 -1.03
C GLY A 114 -8.10 13.40 -1.11
N ALA A 115 -9.39 13.67 -0.95
CA ALA A 115 -10.44 12.67 -1.11
C ALA A 115 -10.59 12.17 -2.56
N ARG A 116 -10.41 13.05 -3.55
CA ARG A 116 -10.44 12.69 -4.98
C ARG A 116 -9.22 11.85 -5.36
N ALA A 117 -8.04 12.26 -4.89
CA ALA A 117 -6.81 11.50 -5.12
C ALA A 117 -6.92 10.07 -4.55
N VAL A 118 -7.41 9.93 -3.32
CA VAL A 118 -7.66 8.63 -2.67
C VAL A 118 -8.66 7.78 -3.47
N SER A 119 -9.76 8.36 -3.92
CA SER A 119 -10.75 7.64 -4.74
C SER A 119 -10.18 7.19 -6.10
N ALA A 120 -9.32 8.00 -6.72
CA ALA A 120 -8.72 7.67 -7.99
C ALA A 120 -7.63 6.59 -7.84
N ILE A 121 -6.84 6.63 -6.75
CA ILE A 121 -5.88 5.57 -6.41
C ILE A 121 -6.59 4.21 -6.28
N ARG A 122 -7.76 4.15 -5.65
CA ARG A 122 -8.56 2.91 -5.53
C ARG A 122 -8.93 2.27 -6.88
N ARG A 123 -8.94 3.04 -7.97
CA ARG A 123 -9.29 2.55 -9.31
C ARG A 123 -8.07 2.11 -10.12
N LEU A 124 -6.86 2.37 -9.65
CA LEU A 124 -5.64 1.96 -10.35
C LEU A 124 -5.44 0.44 -10.29
N PRO A 125 -4.78 -0.16 -11.30
CA PRO A 125 -4.31 -1.54 -11.22
C PRO A 125 -3.46 -1.79 -9.98
N GLU A 126 -3.55 -3.02 -9.44
CA GLU A 126 -3.01 -3.41 -8.13
C GLU A 126 -1.52 -3.06 -7.93
N PRO A 127 -0.61 -3.33 -8.89
CA PRO A 127 0.82 -3.06 -8.67
C PRO A 127 1.14 -1.58 -8.52
N TYR A 128 0.34 -0.70 -9.14
CA TYR A 128 0.50 0.75 -9.02
C TYR A 128 -0.21 1.28 -7.77
N ARG A 129 -1.40 0.75 -7.47
CA ARG A 129 -2.17 1.11 -6.28
C ARG A 129 -1.37 0.82 -5.00
N GLU A 130 -0.71 -0.33 -4.93
CA GLU A 130 0.09 -0.73 -3.77
C GLU A 130 1.24 0.26 -3.51
N VAL A 131 2.09 0.54 -4.50
CA VAL A 131 3.24 1.44 -4.28
C VAL A 131 2.82 2.88 -4.02
N LEU A 132 1.74 3.37 -4.65
CA LEU A 132 1.24 4.72 -4.42
C LEU A 132 0.60 4.88 -3.03
N ALA A 133 -0.13 3.86 -2.57
CA ALA A 133 -0.65 3.82 -1.20
C ALA A 133 0.49 3.93 -0.19
N LEU A 134 1.48 3.04 -0.31
CA LEU A 134 2.63 3.01 0.57
C LEU A 134 3.41 4.32 0.57
N ARG A 135 3.59 4.97 -0.60
CA ARG A 135 4.37 6.21 -0.70
C ARG A 135 3.62 7.45 -0.21
N TYR A 136 2.34 7.59 -0.57
CA TYR A 136 1.60 8.86 -0.43
C TYR A 136 0.51 8.84 0.63
N VAL A 137 0.10 7.66 1.10
CA VAL A 137 -0.89 7.52 2.19
C VAL A 137 -0.20 7.10 3.49
N ASP A 138 0.78 6.20 3.40
CA ASP A 138 1.53 5.72 4.55
C ASP A 138 2.92 6.38 4.69
N ASP A 139 3.24 7.32 3.81
CA ASP A 139 4.48 8.11 3.82
C ASP A 139 5.76 7.26 3.95
N LEU A 140 5.81 6.10 3.27
CA LEU A 140 6.98 5.23 3.27
C LEU A 140 8.03 5.70 2.26
N PRO A 141 9.33 5.71 2.64
CA PRO A 141 10.41 5.93 1.70
C PRO A 141 10.53 4.74 0.73
N ILE A 142 10.99 5.01 -0.49
CA ILE A 142 11.11 4.01 -1.57
C ILE A 142 11.85 2.75 -1.13
N ARG A 143 12.91 2.91 -0.32
CA ARG A 143 13.68 1.80 0.24
C ARG A 143 12.86 0.87 1.13
N GLU A 144 11.99 1.41 1.97
CA GLU A 144 11.09 0.59 2.82
C GLU A 144 10.02 -0.09 1.98
N ILE A 145 9.47 0.62 0.99
CA ILE A 145 8.51 0.06 0.04
C ILE A 145 9.12 -1.13 -0.70
N ALA A 146 10.34 -0.98 -1.22
CA ALA A 146 11.09 -2.04 -1.89
C ALA A 146 11.23 -3.29 -1.02
N GLY A 147 11.55 -3.12 0.27
CA GLY A 147 11.61 -4.22 1.23
C GLY A 147 10.25 -4.86 1.53
N LEU A 148 9.16 -4.10 1.51
CA LEU A 148 7.79 -4.58 1.76
C LEU A 148 7.21 -5.35 0.57
N VAL A 149 7.44 -4.86 -0.65
CA VAL A 149 6.92 -5.49 -1.87
C VAL A 149 7.88 -6.56 -2.43
N GLU A 150 9.06 -6.70 -1.85
CA GLU A 150 10.13 -7.64 -2.23
C GLU A 150 10.65 -7.41 -3.66
N GLU A 151 10.84 -6.13 -4.01
CA GLU A 151 11.34 -5.70 -5.32
C GLU A 151 12.49 -4.71 -5.18
N SER A 152 13.20 -4.41 -6.28
CA SER A 152 14.25 -3.38 -6.25
C SER A 152 13.67 -1.96 -6.14
N GLU A 153 14.42 -1.04 -5.52
CA GLU A 153 14.06 0.40 -5.46
C GLU A 153 13.80 0.99 -6.86
N ASN A 154 14.50 0.49 -7.88
CA ASN A 154 14.29 0.87 -9.27
C ASN A 154 12.90 0.46 -9.77
N VAL A 155 12.48 -0.78 -9.52
CA VAL A 155 11.16 -1.27 -9.94
C VAL A 155 10.06 -0.48 -9.23
N VAL A 156 10.21 -0.23 -7.93
CA VAL A 156 9.28 0.61 -7.15
C VAL A 156 9.20 2.03 -7.74
N SER A 157 10.34 2.65 -8.04
CA SER A 157 10.39 4.00 -8.63
C SER A 157 9.69 4.07 -9.99
N VAL A 158 9.91 3.06 -10.85
CA VAL A 158 9.22 2.95 -12.14
C VAL A 158 7.72 2.79 -11.96
N ARG A 159 7.28 1.93 -11.03
CA ARG A 159 5.85 1.75 -10.74
C ARG A 159 5.20 3.00 -10.18
N LEU A 160 5.87 3.73 -9.29
CA LEU A 160 5.40 5.02 -8.78
C LEU A 160 5.22 6.01 -9.92
N HIS A 161 6.21 6.14 -10.80
CA HIS A 161 6.13 7.05 -11.94
C HIS A 161 4.98 6.69 -12.90
N ARG A 162 4.88 5.42 -13.31
CA ARG A 162 3.79 4.94 -14.19
C ARG A 162 2.42 5.08 -13.51
N GLY A 163 2.34 4.79 -12.22
CA GLY A 163 1.13 4.94 -11.40
C GLY A 163 0.65 6.38 -11.34
N LEU A 164 1.54 7.34 -11.06
CA LEU A 164 1.21 8.77 -11.05
C LEU A 164 0.76 9.27 -12.41
N LYS A 165 1.41 8.83 -13.50
CA LYS A 165 0.99 9.18 -14.87
C LYS A 165 -0.44 8.71 -15.16
N LYS A 166 -0.77 7.47 -14.76
CA LYS A 166 -2.15 6.94 -14.88
C LYS A 166 -3.12 7.71 -14.01
N LEU A 167 -2.75 8.01 -12.76
CA LEU A 167 -3.58 8.76 -11.81
C LEU A 167 -3.96 10.14 -12.36
N ARG A 168 -2.99 10.87 -12.91
CA ARG A 168 -3.21 12.19 -13.53
C ARG A 168 -4.19 12.12 -14.70
N ALA A 169 -3.97 11.20 -15.63
CA ALA A 169 -4.85 11.04 -16.79
C ALA A 169 -6.31 10.73 -16.36
N MET A 170 -6.48 9.93 -15.30
CA MET A 170 -7.81 9.67 -14.73
C MET A 170 -8.44 10.93 -14.12
N LEU A 171 -7.68 11.73 -13.39
CA LEU A 171 -8.20 12.95 -12.76
C LEU A 171 -8.50 14.07 -13.76
N GLU A 172 -7.71 14.19 -14.83
CA GLU A 172 -7.92 15.16 -15.93
C GLU A 172 -9.18 14.82 -16.74
N SER A 173 -9.36 13.55 -17.14
CA SER A 173 -10.56 13.11 -17.86
C SER A 173 -11.86 13.30 -17.07
N GLU A 174 -11.82 13.12 -15.73
CA GLU A 174 -12.97 13.42 -14.86
C GLU A 174 -13.30 14.91 -14.78
N GLN A 175 -12.31 15.79 -14.96
CA GLN A 175 -12.56 17.24 -14.97
C GLN A 175 -13.19 17.68 -16.30
N GLU A 176 -12.71 17.15 -17.42
CA GLU A 176 -13.26 17.45 -18.75
C GLU A 176 -14.71 16.97 -18.92
N GLN A 177 -15.10 15.86 -18.30
CA GLN A 177 -16.47 15.35 -18.33
C GLN A 177 -17.47 16.17 -17.47
N ARG A 178 -16.97 17.04 -16.60
CA ARG A 178 -17.78 17.88 -15.71
C ARG A 178 -17.86 19.34 -16.14
N ALA A 179 -17.02 19.75 -17.09
CA ALA A 179 -17.03 21.08 -17.71
C ALA A 179 -18.01 21.11 -18.89
#